data_AF-U1R9T5-F1
#
_entry.id   AF-U1R9T5-F1
#
_cell.length_a   1.000
_cell.length_b   1.000
_cell.length_c   1.000
_cell.angle_alpha   90.00
_cell.angle_beta   90.00
_cell.angle_gamma   90.00
#
_symmetry.space_group_name_H-M   'P 1'
#
loop_
_entity.id
_entity.type
_entity.pdbx_description
1 polymer ?
#
loop_
_entity_poly.entity_id
_entity_poly.type
_entity_poly.pdbx_seq_one_letter_code
_entity_poly.pdbx_strand_id
1 'polypeptide(L)'
;MNTQPASDGCAAMDKVYVSALKESSTGKTFSSLPKDASPEVKQVSWQAFTVTLNTDYRAKFTKAAAKDKTAQAALSALGTYATLSTQISDGKLSEFADPTQAEADLKIGRTPTPNPTYVQAVNQLAEAGATLAKCMPHWPVAF
;
A
#
# COMPACT_ATOMS: atom_id res chain seq x y z
N MET A 1 -0.07 -3.27 20.76
CA MET A 1 0.05 -3.80 19.38
C MET A 1 -0.42 -5.23 19.42
N ASN A 2 -1.44 -5.61 18.64
CA ASN A 2 -1.85 -7.02 18.54
C ASN A 2 -0.73 -7.78 17.81
N THR A 3 0.07 -8.54 18.56
CA THR A 3 1.23 -9.27 18.04
C THR A 3 0.87 -10.60 17.38
N GLN A 4 -0.42 -10.87 17.19
CA GLN A 4 -0.91 -12.16 16.71
C GLN A 4 -1.79 -11.97 15.48
N PRO A 5 -1.53 -12.71 14.38
CA PRO A 5 -2.37 -12.70 13.20
C PRO A 5 -3.83 -13.03 13.55
N ALA A 6 -4.77 -12.40 12.86
CA ALA A 6 -6.21 -12.57 13.13
C ALA A 6 -6.73 -13.99 12.86
N SER A 7 -5.97 -14.82 12.13
CA SER A 7 -6.31 -16.20 11.79
C SER A 7 -5.10 -16.96 11.20
N ASP A 8 -5.24 -18.27 10.98
CA ASP A 8 -4.18 -19.10 10.37
C ASP A 8 -3.85 -18.68 8.94
N GLY A 9 -4.87 -18.32 8.13
CA GLY A 9 -4.64 -17.81 6.78
C GLY A 9 -3.86 -16.49 6.81
N CYS A 10 -4.16 -15.64 7.79
CA CYS A 10 -3.43 -14.39 8.03
C CYS A 10 -1.98 -14.63 8.47
N ALA A 11 -1.74 -15.61 9.36
CA ALA A 11 -0.40 -16.02 9.74
C ALA A 11 0.40 -16.59 8.55
N ALA A 12 -0.25 -17.32 7.65
CA ALA A 12 0.37 -17.82 6.43
C ALA A 12 0.69 -16.68 5.45
N MET A 13 -0.21 -15.70 5.28
CA MET A 13 0.04 -14.52 4.45
C MET A 13 1.21 -13.69 5.01
N ASP A 14 1.26 -13.49 6.32
CA ASP A 14 2.36 -12.78 6.98
C ASP A 14 3.72 -13.44 6.72
N LYS A 15 3.78 -14.78 6.77
CA LYS A 15 4.99 -15.52 6.38
C LYS A 15 5.38 -15.30 4.93
N VAL A 16 4.41 -15.28 4.00
CA VAL A 16 4.67 -14.96 2.59
C VAL A 16 5.23 -13.55 2.45
N TYR A 17 4.67 -12.57 3.16
CA TYR A 17 5.17 -11.19 3.18
C TYR A 17 6.61 -11.12 3.70
N VAL A 18 6.91 -11.73 4.85
CA VAL A 18 8.25 -11.73 5.45
C VAL A 18 9.27 -12.43 4.53
N SER A 19 8.89 -13.53 3.89
CA SER A 19 9.72 -14.17 2.86
C SER A 19 9.96 -13.24 1.68
N ALA A 20 8.92 -12.60 1.15
CA ALA A 20 9.05 -11.67 0.03
C ALA A 20 9.99 -10.50 0.35
N LEU A 21 9.90 -9.95 1.57
CA LEU A 21 10.77 -8.89 2.04
C LEU A 21 12.26 -9.29 2.02
N LYS A 22 12.55 -10.56 2.34
CA LYS A 22 13.92 -11.10 2.41
C LYS A 22 14.43 -11.65 1.09
N GLU A 23 13.56 -12.17 0.23
CA GLU A 23 13.94 -12.95 -0.95
C GLU A 23 13.86 -12.13 -2.24
N SER A 24 12.86 -11.24 -2.36
CA SER A 24 12.69 -10.43 -3.58
C SER A 24 13.72 -9.32 -3.68
N SER A 25 14.07 -8.93 -4.91
CA SER A 25 14.96 -7.78 -5.16
C SER A 25 14.35 -6.48 -4.61
N THR A 26 13.08 -6.23 -4.88
CA THR A 26 12.36 -5.02 -4.42
C THR A 26 12.21 -4.99 -2.89
N GLY A 27 11.91 -6.13 -2.26
CA GLY A 27 11.86 -6.26 -0.80
C GLY A 27 13.21 -6.02 -0.12
N LYS A 28 14.31 -6.53 -0.71
CA LYS A 28 15.67 -6.24 -0.24
C LYS A 28 16.02 -4.77 -0.39
N THR A 29 15.74 -4.16 -1.53
CA THR A 29 15.96 -2.72 -1.76
C THR A 29 15.23 -1.91 -0.69
N PHE A 30 13.93 -2.14 -0.50
CA PHE A 30 13.13 -1.44 0.49
C PHE A 30 13.64 -1.64 1.93
N SER A 31 13.93 -2.88 2.33
CA SER A 31 14.41 -3.19 3.69
C SER A 31 15.85 -2.72 3.95
N SER A 32 16.65 -2.49 2.91
CA SER A 32 18.02 -1.97 3.00
C SER A 32 18.12 -0.45 3.06
N LEU A 33 17.00 0.27 2.91
CA LEU A 33 17.01 1.72 2.89
C LEU A 33 17.55 2.30 4.21
N PRO A 34 18.44 3.31 4.14
CA PRO A 34 18.86 4.06 5.32
C PRO A 34 17.65 4.67 6.06
N LYS A 35 17.76 4.80 7.37
CA LYS A 35 16.69 5.40 8.19
C LYS A 35 16.42 6.85 7.79
N ASP A 36 17.45 7.55 7.35
CA ASP A 36 17.46 8.94 6.87
C ASP A 36 17.21 9.06 5.36
N ALA A 37 16.87 7.97 4.66
CA ALA A 37 16.44 8.05 3.27
C ALA A 37 15.23 8.99 3.14
N SER A 38 15.22 9.77 2.06
CA SER A 38 14.16 10.75 1.82
C SER A 38 12.79 10.06 1.70
N PRO A 39 11.69 10.76 2.04
CA PRO A 39 10.35 10.21 1.91
C PRO A 39 10.05 9.66 0.51
N GLU A 40 10.53 10.35 -0.53
CA GLU A 40 10.33 9.97 -1.93
C GLU A 40 11.02 8.64 -2.24
N VAL A 41 12.26 8.44 -1.78
CA VAL A 41 13.00 7.19 -1.99
C VAL A 41 12.33 6.02 -1.27
N LYS A 42 11.86 6.25 -0.04
CA LYS A 42 11.11 5.25 0.74
C LYS A 42 9.81 4.88 0.03
N GLN A 43 9.07 5.87 -0.44
CA GLN A 43 7.81 5.70 -1.14
C GLN A 43 7.98 4.92 -2.45
N VAL A 44 8.94 5.30 -3.31
CA VAL A 44 9.20 4.61 -4.58
C VAL A 44 9.64 3.15 -4.35
N SER A 45 10.54 2.93 -3.39
CA SER A 45 11.00 1.56 -3.09
C SER A 45 9.88 0.69 -2.52
N TRP A 46 9.03 1.27 -1.66
CA TRP A 46 7.87 0.59 -1.12
C TRP A 46 6.87 0.20 -2.23
N GLN A 47 6.61 1.10 -3.17
CA GLN A 47 5.70 0.84 -4.29
C GLN A 47 6.20 -0.25 -5.22
N ALA A 48 7.48 -0.23 -5.55
CA ALA A 48 8.08 -1.31 -6.33
C ALA A 48 7.89 -2.66 -5.63
N PHE A 49 8.03 -2.69 -4.30
CA PHE A 49 7.79 -3.90 -3.52
C PHE A 49 6.32 -4.31 -3.49
N THR A 50 5.36 -3.39 -3.31
CA THR A 50 3.92 -3.73 -3.31
C THR A 50 3.44 -4.25 -4.66
N VAL A 51 4.00 -3.75 -5.77
CA VAL A 51 3.79 -4.31 -7.11
C VAL A 51 4.30 -5.75 -7.15
N THR A 52 5.54 -6.03 -6.73
CA THR A 52 6.08 -7.41 -6.65
C THR A 52 5.21 -8.33 -5.78
N LEU A 53 4.66 -7.83 -4.67
CA LEU A 53 3.76 -8.61 -3.82
C LEU A 53 2.46 -8.98 -4.56
N ASN A 54 1.91 -8.05 -5.35
CA ASN A 54 0.66 -8.24 -6.08
C ASN A 54 0.83 -8.96 -7.44
N THR A 55 2.06 -9.11 -7.94
CA THR A 55 2.36 -9.87 -9.16
C THR A 55 3.02 -11.21 -8.81
N ASP A 56 4.28 -11.17 -8.41
CA ASP A 56 5.18 -12.32 -8.36
C ASP A 56 4.86 -13.23 -7.17
N TYR A 57 4.38 -12.64 -6.07
CA TYR A 57 3.97 -13.36 -4.87
C TYR A 57 2.47 -13.61 -4.80
N ARG A 58 1.68 -13.14 -5.78
CA ARG A 58 0.21 -13.24 -5.77
C ARG A 58 -0.27 -14.66 -5.57
N ALA A 59 0.30 -15.61 -6.32
CA ALA A 59 -0.07 -17.03 -6.20
C ALA A 59 0.24 -17.60 -4.81
N LYS A 60 1.37 -17.19 -4.19
CA LYS A 60 1.74 -17.59 -2.82
C LYS A 60 0.75 -17.03 -1.80
N PHE A 61 0.34 -15.76 -1.94
CA PHE A 61 -0.69 -15.17 -1.09
C PHE A 61 -2.06 -15.83 -1.27
N THR A 62 -2.47 -16.14 -2.50
CA THR A 62 -3.72 -16.88 -2.77
C THR A 62 -3.71 -18.24 -2.08
N LYS A 63 -2.59 -18.97 -2.17
CA LYS A 63 -2.42 -20.26 -1.49
C LYS A 63 -2.44 -20.10 0.04
N ALA A 64 -1.80 -19.07 0.57
CA ALA A 64 -1.75 -18.78 2.00
C ALA A 64 -3.13 -18.39 2.58
N ALA A 65 -3.89 -17.57 1.84
CA ALA A 65 -5.24 -17.19 2.22
C ALA A 65 -6.20 -18.40 2.21
N ALA A 66 -6.01 -19.34 1.28
CA ALA A 66 -6.79 -20.56 1.17
C ALA A 66 -8.32 -20.29 1.24
N LYS A 67 -9.02 -20.89 2.22
CA LYS A 67 -10.46 -20.70 2.47
C LYS A 67 -10.74 -19.73 3.64
N ASP A 68 -9.71 -19.10 4.18
CA ASP A 68 -9.83 -18.19 5.32
C ASP A 68 -10.41 -16.85 4.83
N LYS A 69 -11.59 -16.49 5.34
CA LYS A 69 -12.31 -15.28 4.92
C LYS A 69 -11.54 -14.00 5.24
N THR A 70 -10.88 -13.95 6.39
CA THR A 70 -10.09 -12.77 6.80
C THR A 70 -8.88 -12.60 5.91
N ALA A 71 -8.19 -13.70 5.60
CA ALA A 71 -7.05 -13.71 4.69
C ALA A 71 -7.45 -13.42 3.24
N GLN A 72 -8.62 -13.90 2.77
CA GLN A 72 -9.16 -13.55 1.46
C GLN A 72 -9.50 -12.06 1.35
N ALA A 73 -10.06 -11.47 2.40
CA ALA A 73 -10.29 -10.03 2.46
C ALA A 73 -8.96 -9.25 2.40
N ALA A 74 -7.93 -9.69 3.14
CA ALA A 74 -6.60 -9.10 3.07
C ALA A 74 -5.96 -9.28 1.69
N LEU A 75 -6.13 -10.43 1.04
CA LEU A 75 -5.66 -10.65 -0.33
C LEU A 75 -6.34 -9.69 -1.33
N SER A 76 -7.63 -9.42 -1.16
CA SER A 76 -8.33 -8.41 -1.96
C SER A 76 -7.75 -7.02 -1.69
N ALA A 77 -7.59 -6.66 -0.41
CA ALA A 77 -7.00 -5.40 0.02
C ALA A 77 -5.57 -5.19 -0.53
N LEU A 78 -4.75 -6.24 -0.64
CA LEU A 78 -3.42 -6.16 -1.25
C LEU A 78 -3.50 -5.70 -2.71
N GLY A 79 -4.47 -6.23 -3.46
CA GLY A 79 -4.70 -5.86 -4.86
C GLY A 79 -5.15 -4.40 -5.00
N THR A 80 -6.10 -3.98 -4.17
CA THR A 80 -6.55 -2.58 -4.10
C THR A 80 -5.39 -1.66 -3.74
N TYR A 81 -4.60 -2.03 -2.72
CA TYR A 81 -3.49 -1.23 -2.24
C TYR A 81 -2.42 -1.02 -3.32
N ALA A 82 -1.98 -2.11 -3.97
CA ALA A 82 -0.95 -2.05 -5.02
C ALA A 82 -1.43 -1.26 -6.26
N THR A 83 -2.72 -1.38 -6.60
CA THR A 83 -3.31 -0.66 -7.74
C THR A 83 -3.42 0.83 -7.47
N LEU A 84 -4.03 1.22 -6.33
CA LEU A 84 -4.24 2.62 -5.99
C LEU A 84 -2.93 3.35 -5.69
N SER A 85 -1.98 2.71 -5.01
CA SER A 85 -0.66 3.30 -4.75
C SER A 85 0.07 3.66 -6.05
N THR A 86 0.03 2.77 -7.05
CA THR A 86 0.59 3.03 -8.39
C THR A 86 -0.15 4.17 -9.08
N GLN A 87 -1.50 4.17 -9.10
CA GLN A 87 -2.28 5.22 -9.78
C GLN A 87 -2.05 6.61 -9.20
N ILE A 88 -2.00 6.72 -7.87
CA ILE A 88 -1.73 7.97 -7.15
C ILE A 88 -0.32 8.46 -7.49
N SER A 89 0.67 7.57 -7.47
CA SER A 89 2.08 7.96 -7.59
C SER A 89 2.51 8.25 -9.02
N ASP A 90 1.90 7.57 -10.01
CA ASP A 90 2.07 7.88 -11.43
C ASP A 90 1.39 9.21 -11.82
N GLY A 91 0.72 9.90 -10.89
CA GLY A 91 -0.04 11.12 -11.16
C GLY A 91 -1.25 10.89 -12.08
N LYS A 92 -1.67 9.63 -12.28
CA LYS A 92 -2.87 9.29 -13.06
C LYS A 92 -4.14 9.82 -12.42
N LEU A 93 -4.09 10.09 -11.12
CA LEU A 93 -5.16 10.69 -10.35
C LEU A 93 -4.72 12.05 -9.80
N SER A 94 -5.20 13.13 -10.44
CA SER A 94 -4.92 14.50 -9.99
C SER A 94 -5.48 14.73 -8.58
N GLU A 95 -4.66 15.31 -7.70
CA GLU A 95 -5.04 15.66 -6.32
C GLU A 95 -6.11 16.74 -6.26
N PHE A 96 -6.14 17.63 -7.27
CA PHE A 96 -7.06 18.74 -7.37
C PHE A 96 -8.08 18.54 -8.49
N ALA A 97 -9.30 19.00 -8.25
CA ALA A 97 -10.40 18.90 -9.22
C ALA A 97 -10.09 19.70 -10.51
N ASP A 98 -9.43 20.85 -10.35
CA ASP A 98 -8.90 21.67 -11.43
C ASP A 98 -7.51 22.19 -11.03
N PRO A 99 -6.42 21.72 -11.66
CA PRO A 99 -5.06 22.17 -11.37
C PRO A 99 -4.84 23.67 -11.60
N THR A 100 -5.50 24.24 -12.62
CA THR A 100 -5.33 25.67 -12.95
C THR A 100 -6.02 26.53 -11.90
N GLN A 101 -7.23 26.14 -11.49
CA GLN A 101 -7.93 26.81 -10.40
C GLN A 101 -7.21 26.61 -9.06
N ALA A 102 -6.62 25.44 -8.82
CA ALA A 102 -5.83 25.18 -7.62
C ALA A 102 -4.64 26.11 -7.51
N GLU A 103 -3.89 26.32 -8.59
CA GLU A 103 -2.80 27.31 -8.61
C GLU A 103 -3.31 28.73 -8.36
N ALA A 104 -4.45 29.10 -8.94
CA ALA A 104 -5.05 30.42 -8.73
C ALA A 104 -5.48 30.63 -7.27
N ASP A 105 -6.14 29.63 -6.67
CA ASP A 105 -6.57 29.65 -5.27
C ASP A 105 -5.37 29.77 -4.32
N LEU A 106 -4.31 28.97 -4.55
CA LEU A 106 -3.08 29.05 -3.75
C LEU A 106 -2.42 30.44 -3.82
N LYS A 107 -2.39 31.07 -5.01
CA LYS A 107 -1.81 32.42 -5.19
C LYS A 107 -2.55 33.49 -4.39
N ILE A 108 -3.84 33.31 -4.12
CA ILE A 108 -4.66 34.25 -3.33
C ILE A 108 -4.93 33.76 -1.90
N GLY A 109 -4.21 32.72 -1.44
CA GLY A 109 -4.33 32.19 -0.07
C GLY A 109 -5.61 31.40 0.20
N ARG A 110 -6.32 30.93 -0.84
CA ARG A 110 -7.47 30.04 -0.71
C ARG A 110 -7.03 28.59 -0.82
N THR A 111 -7.71 27.71 -0.08
CA THR A 111 -7.51 26.26 -0.16
C THR A 111 -8.13 25.73 -1.46
N PRO A 112 -7.36 25.09 -2.34
CA PRO A 112 -7.90 24.47 -3.55
C PRO A 112 -8.92 23.40 -3.25
N THR A 113 -9.86 23.20 -4.18
CA THR A 113 -10.82 22.10 -4.08
C THR A 113 -10.13 20.77 -4.44
N PRO A 114 -10.04 19.81 -3.51
CA PRO A 114 -9.46 18.50 -3.81
C PRO A 114 -10.37 17.73 -4.76
N ASN A 115 -9.77 16.89 -5.59
CA ASN A 115 -10.50 15.98 -6.46
C ASN A 115 -11.22 14.93 -5.59
N PRO A 116 -12.55 14.81 -5.65
CA PRO A 116 -13.28 13.83 -4.84
C PRO A 116 -12.86 12.39 -5.14
N THR A 117 -12.48 12.09 -6.39
CA THR A 117 -11.98 10.76 -6.77
C THR A 117 -10.60 10.48 -6.16
N TYR A 118 -9.74 11.50 -6.06
CA TYR A 118 -8.45 11.38 -5.36
C TYR A 118 -8.64 11.11 -3.87
N VAL A 119 -9.48 11.91 -3.21
CA VAL A 119 -9.79 11.72 -1.79
C VAL A 119 -10.35 10.31 -1.55
N GLN A 120 -11.25 9.84 -2.40
CA GLN A 120 -11.80 8.48 -2.31
C GLN A 120 -10.72 7.42 -2.49
N ALA A 121 -9.81 7.57 -3.44
CA ALA A 121 -8.71 6.63 -3.67
C ALA A 121 -7.73 6.58 -2.49
N VAL A 122 -7.39 7.74 -1.90
CA VAL A 122 -6.54 7.81 -0.71
C VAL A 122 -7.21 7.12 0.48
N ASN A 123 -8.51 7.35 0.70
CA ASN A 123 -9.26 6.67 1.75
C ASN A 123 -9.30 5.15 1.55
N GLN A 124 -9.57 4.69 0.32
CA GLN A 124 -9.56 3.27 -0.01
C GLN A 124 -8.17 2.63 0.15
N LEU A 125 -7.11 3.37 -0.18
CA LEU A 125 -5.72 2.94 0.05
C LEU A 125 -5.45 2.78 1.55
N ALA A 126 -5.89 3.74 2.38
CA ALA A 126 -5.73 3.68 3.82
C ALA A 126 -6.51 2.52 4.46
N GLU A 127 -7.77 2.30 4.06
CA GLU A 127 -8.59 1.18 4.51
C GLU A 127 -7.99 -0.18 4.10
N ALA A 128 -7.47 -0.28 2.89
CA ALA A 128 -6.76 -1.46 2.42
C ALA A 128 -5.50 -1.71 3.26
N GLY A 129 -4.70 -0.67 3.52
CA GLY A 129 -3.53 -0.74 4.39
C GLY A 129 -3.87 -1.21 5.80
N ALA A 130 -4.94 -0.69 6.41
CA ALA A 130 -5.41 -1.11 7.72
C ALA A 130 -5.87 -2.58 7.73
N THR A 131 -6.56 -3.03 6.68
CA THR A 131 -6.97 -4.43 6.53
C THR A 131 -5.77 -5.37 6.43
N LEU A 132 -4.73 -4.96 5.69
CA LEU A 132 -3.47 -5.69 5.57
C LEU A 132 -2.74 -5.76 6.91
N ALA A 133 -2.60 -4.64 7.61
CA ALA A 133 -1.96 -4.58 8.93
C ALA A 133 -2.66 -5.44 9.99
N LYS A 134 -3.99 -5.56 9.92
CA LYS A 134 -4.75 -6.45 10.81
C LYS A 134 -4.48 -7.93 10.54
N CYS A 135 -4.23 -8.29 9.29
CA CYS A 135 -3.99 -9.68 8.89
C CYS A 135 -2.50 -10.06 8.99
N MET A 136 -1.60 -9.16 8.62
CA MET A 136 -0.16 -9.38 8.58
C MET A 136 0.52 -8.41 9.55
N PRO A 137 0.90 -8.85 10.76
CA PRO A 137 1.55 -8.00 11.76
C PRO A 137 2.85 -7.34 11.28
N HIS A 138 3.54 -7.91 10.29
CA HIS A 138 4.75 -7.32 9.72
C HIS A 138 4.46 -6.29 8.61
N TRP A 139 3.22 -6.12 8.20
CA TRP A 139 2.84 -5.10 7.24
C TRP A 139 2.99 -3.71 7.87
N PRO A 140 3.66 -2.76 7.19
CA PRO A 140 3.87 -1.41 7.73
C PRO A 140 2.57 -0.62 7.77
N VAL A 141 2.32 0.05 8.90
CA VAL A 141 1.13 0.89 9.13
C VAL A 141 1.32 2.35 8.70
N ALA A 142 2.56 2.83 8.55
CA ALA A 142 2.91 4.15 8.04
C ALA A 142 4.40 4.22 7.64
N PHE A 143 4.76 5.19 6.81
CA PHE A 143 6.14 5.58 6.49
C PHE A 143 6.35 7.07 6.81
#